data_AF-A0A7X7JK33-F1
#
_entry.id   AF-A0A7X7JK33-F1
#
_cell.length_a   1.000
_cell.length_b   1.000
_cell.length_c   1.000
_cell.angle_alpha   90.00
_cell.angle_beta   90.00
_cell.angle_gamma   90.00
#
_symmetry.space_group_name_H-M   'P 1'
#
loop_
_entity.id
_entity.type
_entity.pdbx_description
1 polymer ?
#
loop_
_entity_poly.entity_id
_entity_poly.type
_entity_poly.pdbx_seq_one_letter_code
_entity_poly.pdbx_strand_id
1 'polypeptide(L)'
;MSEHSDFPQAAQVLETDGALSTSYYSASKSNDDDAAARSAARPEGAKAEKPTHYKVICISMYTKDLKRLDAMVDSLKARGMTKANRSALIRYALGEVNLDDVPQGL
;
A
#
# COMPACT_ATOMS: atom_id res chain seq x y z
N MET A 1 -8.39 -53.88 11.80
CA MET A 1 -7.91 -53.78 10.40
C MET A 1 -8.94 -52.96 9.66
N SER A 2 -8.50 -51.99 8.86
CA SER A 2 -9.21 -50.76 8.45
C SER A 2 -9.16 -49.72 9.58
N GLU A 3 -8.66 -48.51 9.40
CA GLU A 3 -9.00 -47.57 8.32
C GLU A 3 -7.77 -46.80 7.77
N HIS A 4 -7.78 -46.62 6.45
CA HIS A 4 -6.85 -45.80 5.69
C HIS A 4 -6.98 -44.33 6.09
N SER A 5 -5.88 -43.71 6.49
CA SER A 5 -5.75 -42.25 6.55
C SER A 5 -4.88 -41.80 5.38
N ASP A 6 -5.53 -41.55 4.24
CA ASP A 6 -4.93 -40.93 3.07
C ASP A 6 -5.59 -39.55 2.92
N PHE A 7 -4.97 -38.52 3.50
CA PHE A 7 -5.41 -37.13 3.33
C PHE A 7 -4.66 -36.55 2.12
N PRO A 8 -5.35 -36.16 1.04
CA PRO A 8 -4.69 -35.62 -0.13
C PRO A 8 -4.10 -34.24 0.14
N GLN A 9 -2.79 -34.18 -0.12
CA GLN A 9 -1.96 -33.02 -0.28
C GLN A 9 -2.47 -32.13 -1.43
N ALA A 10 -2.95 -30.92 -1.13
CA ALA A 10 -3.03 -29.83 -2.11
C ALA A 10 -3.28 -28.49 -1.38
N ALA A 11 -2.21 -27.88 -0.85
CA ALA A 11 -2.19 -26.44 -0.68
C ALA A 11 -2.23 -25.82 -2.09
N GLN A 12 -3.39 -25.33 -2.51
CA GLN A 12 -3.50 -24.53 -3.72
C GLN A 12 -2.82 -23.20 -3.44
N VAL A 13 -1.59 -23.08 -3.92
CA VAL A 13 -0.89 -21.81 -4.04
C VAL A 13 -1.72 -20.96 -5.01
N LEU A 14 -2.39 -19.94 -4.50
CA LEU A 14 -2.99 -18.92 -5.37
C LEU A 14 -1.82 -18.20 -6.07
N GLU A 15 -1.56 -18.58 -7.31
CA GLU A 15 -0.68 -17.85 -8.21
C GLU A 15 -1.24 -16.44 -8.39
N THR A 16 -0.61 -15.48 -7.71
CA THR A 16 -0.87 -14.05 -7.91
C THR A 16 0.03 -13.55 -9.04
N ASP A 17 -0.20 -14.09 -10.23
CA ASP A 17 0.50 -13.65 -11.44
C ASP A 17 0.09 -12.20 -11.77
N GLY A 18 1.02 -11.27 -11.57
CA GLY A 18 0.98 -9.93 -12.16
C GLY A 18 0.82 -8.74 -11.21
N ALA A 19 0.42 -8.91 -9.94
CA ALA A 19 0.27 -7.78 -9.02
C ALA A 19 1.61 -7.28 -8.43
N LEU A 20 2.65 -8.10 -8.50
CA LEU A 20 4.00 -7.83 -7.98
C LEU A 20 4.99 -7.50 -9.09
N SER A 21 4.54 -6.88 -10.19
CA SER A 21 5.51 -6.36 -11.14
C SER A 21 6.32 -5.25 -10.48
N THR A 22 7.62 -5.48 -10.35
CA THR A 22 8.61 -4.46 -9.99
C THR A 22 8.51 -3.25 -10.92
N SER A 23 7.94 -3.37 -12.14
CA SER A 23 7.71 -2.24 -13.04
C SER A 23 6.70 -1.21 -12.52
N TYR A 24 5.73 -1.59 -11.68
CA TYR A 24 4.72 -0.64 -11.17
C TYR A 24 5.32 0.38 -10.20
N TYR A 25 6.36 -0.03 -9.45
CA TYR A 25 7.11 0.85 -8.54
C TYR A 25 8.48 1.30 -9.11
N SER A 26 9.08 0.52 -10.01
CA SER A 26 10.37 0.80 -10.67
C SER A 26 10.25 1.70 -11.90
N ALA A 27 9.05 1.92 -12.47
CA ALA A 27 8.88 3.00 -13.45
C ALA A 27 9.28 4.39 -12.89
N SER A 28 9.43 4.51 -11.56
CA SER A 28 10.02 5.68 -10.91
C SER A 28 11.54 5.64 -10.71
N LYS A 29 12.19 4.47 -10.88
CA LYS A 29 13.64 4.24 -10.73
C LYS A 29 14.38 3.89 -12.02
N SER A 30 13.71 3.46 -13.08
CA SER A 30 14.35 3.16 -14.37
C SER A 30 14.56 4.39 -15.26
N ASN A 31 14.24 5.60 -14.78
CA ASN A 31 14.50 6.84 -15.49
C ASN A 31 15.87 7.47 -15.16
N ASP A 32 16.73 6.85 -14.33
CA ASP A 32 18.07 7.39 -14.08
C ASP A 32 19.13 6.85 -15.08
N ASP A 33 19.00 5.63 -15.60
CA ASP A 33 19.98 5.08 -16.56
C ASP A 33 19.60 5.26 -18.04
N ASP A 34 18.31 5.25 -18.39
CA ASP A 34 17.85 5.46 -19.79
C ASP A 34 17.57 6.95 -20.11
N ALA A 35 17.59 7.84 -19.10
CA ALA A 35 17.51 9.27 -19.34
C ALA A 35 18.79 9.84 -19.99
N ALA A 36 19.93 9.17 -19.88
CA ALA A 36 21.18 9.60 -20.53
C ALA A 36 21.08 9.52 -22.08
N ALA A 37 20.22 8.64 -22.62
CA ALA A 37 20.08 8.46 -24.06
C ALA A 37 19.00 9.35 -24.73
N ARG A 38 18.09 9.96 -23.94
CA ARG A 38 16.98 10.79 -24.48
C ARG A 38 16.99 12.26 -24.08
N SER A 39 18.00 12.71 -23.34
CA SER A 39 18.11 14.08 -22.81
C SER A 39 18.98 15.03 -23.64
N ALA A 40 19.01 14.87 -24.97
CA ALA A 40 19.74 15.80 -25.85
C ALA A 40 19.01 17.14 -26.13
N ALA A 41 17.85 17.42 -25.52
CA ALA A 41 17.14 18.69 -25.79
C ALA A 41 16.16 19.13 -24.69
N ARG A 42 16.64 19.43 -23.48
CA ARG A 42 15.94 20.42 -22.62
C ARG A 42 16.90 21.03 -21.60
N PRO A 43 16.97 22.37 -21.48
CA PRO A 43 17.90 23.01 -20.56
C PRO A 43 17.56 22.61 -19.12
N GLU A 44 18.59 22.21 -18.37
CA GLU A 44 18.55 21.85 -16.95
C GLU A 44 18.01 23.01 -16.11
N GLY A 45 16.71 22.95 -15.81
CA GLY A 45 16.12 23.68 -14.70
C GLY A 45 16.27 22.85 -13.43
N ALA A 46 17.13 23.32 -12.52
CA ALA A 46 17.34 22.89 -11.13
C ALA A 46 16.38 21.81 -10.60
N LYS A 47 16.94 20.62 -10.30
CA LYS A 47 16.27 19.57 -9.52
C LYS A 47 16.00 20.10 -8.11
N ALA A 48 14.83 20.70 -7.89
CA ALA A 48 14.35 21.02 -6.56
C ALA A 48 14.26 19.72 -5.73
N GLU A 49 14.87 19.72 -4.54
CA GLU A 49 14.80 18.61 -3.59
C GLU A 49 13.34 18.26 -3.31
N LYS A 50 12.94 17.03 -3.65
CA LYS A 50 11.56 16.58 -3.46
C LYS A 50 11.29 16.44 -1.96
N PRO A 51 10.23 17.05 -1.42
CA PRO A 51 9.91 16.96 0.00
C PRO A 51 9.69 15.50 0.44
N THR A 52 10.44 15.06 1.45
CA THR A 52 10.52 13.66 1.93
C THR A 52 9.37 13.27 2.87
N HIS A 53 8.17 13.82 2.69
CA HIS A 53 7.13 13.82 3.73
C HIS A 53 6.28 12.53 3.83
N TYR A 54 6.43 11.56 2.92
CA TYR A 54 5.78 10.24 3.02
C TYR A 54 6.43 9.20 2.10
N LYS A 55 6.22 7.91 2.42
CA LYS A 55 6.58 6.77 1.57
C LYS A 55 5.31 6.00 1.18
N VAL A 56 5.25 5.53 -0.06
CA VAL A 56 4.19 4.62 -0.50
C VAL A 56 4.59 3.20 -0.10
N ILE A 57 3.70 2.51 0.60
CA ILE A 57 3.90 1.13 1.06
C ILE A 57 2.73 0.26 0.64
N CYS A 58 3.02 -1.03 0.43
CA CYS A 58 2.00 -2.06 0.31
C CYS A 58 1.80 -2.69 1.70
N ILE A 59 0.57 -2.72 2.20
CA ILE A 59 0.20 -3.44 3.42
C ILE A 59 -0.98 -4.35 3.13
N SER A 60 -0.99 -5.53 3.72
CA SER A 60 -2.18 -6.39 3.75
C SER A 60 -3.10 -5.93 4.89
N MET A 61 -4.41 -5.95 4.63
CA MET A 61 -5.45 -5.68 5.64
C MET A 61 -6.62 -6.62 5.36
N TYR A 62 -7.41 -6.96 6.38
CA TYR A 62 -8.64 -7.71 6.14
C TYR A 62 -9.57 -6.91 5.23
N THR A 63 -10.25 -7.61 4.32
CA THR A 63 -11.18 -7.00 3.35
C THR A 63 -12.31 -6.23 4.04
N LYS A 64 -12.75 -6.72 5.22
CA LYS A 64 -13.73 -6.05 6.07
C LYS A 64 -13.21 -4.69 6.58
N ASP A 65 -11.94 -4.62 6.96
CA ASP A 65 -11.34 -3.38 7.47
C ASP A 65 -11.11 -2.37 6.37
N LEU A 66 -10.74 -2.81 5.15
CA LEU A 66 -10.68 -1.93 3.98
C LEU A 66 -12.03 -1.29 3.68
N LYS A 67 -13.12 -2.08 3.69
CA LYS A 67 -14.49 -1.55 3.52
C LYS A 67 -14.88 -0.57 4.63
N ARG A 68 -14.51 -0.86 5.87
CA ARG A 68 -14.76 0.04 7.01
C ARG A 68 -14.00 1.36 6.84
N LEU A 69 -12.74 1.29 6.40
CA LEU A 69 -11.91 2.47 6.15
C LEU A 69 -12.53 3.37 5.06
N ASP A 70 -13.03 2.78 3.98
CA ASP A 70 -13.71 3.50 2.91
C ASP A 70 -14.99 4.19 3.40
N ALA A 71 -15.83 3.47 4.15
CA ALA A 71 -17.06 4.05 4.71
C ALA A 71 -16.78 5.22 5.67
N MET A 72 -15.70 5.15 6.47
CA MET A 72 -15.29 6.27 7.32
C MET A 72 -14.83 7.47 6.51
N VAL A 73 -14.04 7.26 5.45
CA VAL A 73 -13.63 8.34 4.53
C VAL A 73 -14.84 9.00 3.89
N ASP A 74 -15.82 8.23 3.43
CA ASP A 74 -17.03 8.76 2.81
C ASP A 74 -17.88 9.57 3.81
N SER A 75 -17.99 9.11 5.06
CA SER A 75 -18.65 9.88 6.12
C SER A 75 -17.95 11.21 6.38
N LEU A 76 -16.61 11.25 6.38
CA LEU A 76 -15.85 12.49 6.55
C LEU A 76 -16.06 13.45 5.36
N LYS A 77 -16.05 12.94 4.14
CA LYS A 77 -16.33 13.74 2.94
C LYS A 77 -17.75 14.31 2.96
N ALA A 78 -18.74 13.51 3.36
CA ALA A 78 -20.12 13.97 3.52
C ALA A 78 -20.27 15.10 4.56
N ARG A 79 -19.39 15.14 5.57
CA ARG A 79 -19.30 16.23 6.57
C ARG A 79 -18.52 17.45 6.08
N GLY A 80 -18.10 17.49 4.82
CA GLY A 80 -17.39 18.62 4.21
C GLY A 80 -15.86 18.52 4.22
N MET A 81 -15.27 17.43 4.75
CA MET A 81 -13.82 17.19 4.67
C MET A 81 -13.44 16.61 3.30
N THR A 82 -13.44 17.47 2.27
CA THR A 82 -13.22 17.08 0.86
C THR A 82 -11.86 16.44 0.60
N LYS A 83 -10.85 16.70 1.44
CA LYS A 83 -9.51 16.12 1.36
C LYS A 83 -9.33 14.83 2.18
N ALA A 84 -10.39 14.29 2.79
CA ALA A 84 -10.32 13.03 3.52
C ALA A 84 -9.98 11.88 2.57
N ASN A 85 -8.95 11.11 2.92
CA ASN A 85 -8.55 9.90 2.22
C ASN A 85 -8.03 8.86 3.23
N ARG A 86 -7.78 7.64 2.77
CA ARG A 86 -7.33 6.52 3.61
C ARG A 86 -6.08 6.87 4.42
N SER A 87 -5.06 7.48 3.79
CA SER A 87 -3.79 7.79 4.46
C SER A 87 -3.92 8.93 5.47
N ALA A 88 -4.76 9.93 5.22
CA ALA A 88 -5.07 11.00 6.17
C ALA A 88 -5.79 10.45 7.40
N LEU A 89 -6.77 9.55 7.20
CA LEU A 89 -7.50 8.91 8.30
C LEU A 89 -6.59 8.00 9.13
N ILE A 90 -5.77 7.17 8.48
CA ILE A 90 -4.79 6.33 9.18
C ILE A 90 -3.80 7.20 9.97
N ARG A 91 -3.31 8.30 9.38
CA ARG A 91 -2.39 9.22 10.08
C ARG A 91 -3.01 9.80 11.35
N TYR A 92 -4.27 10.24 11.28
CA TYR A 92 -4.99 10.71 12.46
C TYR A 92 -5.11 9.61 13.51
N ALA A 93 -5.53 8.41 13.10
CA ALA A 93 -5.69 7.28 14.01
C ALA A 93 -4.38 6.90 14.72
N LEU A 94 -3.25 6.93 14.02
CA LEU A 94 -1.93 6.67 14.61
C LEU A 94 -1.54 7.66 15.72
N GLY A 95 -2.07 8.89 15.70
CA GLY A 95 -1.85 9.87 16.76
C GLY A 95 -2.71 9.65 18.02
N GLU A 96 -3.81 8.92 17.88
CA GLU A 96 -4.81 8.71 18.94
C GLU A 96 -4.72 7.31 19.58
N VAL A 97 -3.93 6.39 19.00
CA VAL A 97 -3.77 5.03 19.54
C VAL A 97 -3.02 5.07 20.87
N ASN A 98 -3.66 4.54 21.90
CA ASN A 98 -3.01 4.20 23.15
C ASN A 98 -2.47 2.76 23.08
N LEU A 99 -1.17 2.59 23.28
CA LEU A 99 -0.52 1.28 23.19
C LEU A 99 -0.79 0.39 24.40
N ASP A 100 -1.13 0.98 25.56
CA ASP A 100 -1.46 0.23 26.76
C ASP A 100 -2.79 -0.54 26.65
N ASP A 101 -3.65 -0.13 25.71
CA ASP A 101 -4.95 -0.78 25.44
C ASP A 101 -4.85 -1.92 24.42
N VAL A 102 -3.67 -2.17 23.86
CA VAL A 102 -3.47 -3.21 22.84
C VAL A 102 -3.40 -4.59 23.52
N PRO A 103 -4.27 -5.55 23.15
CA PRO A 103 -4.28 -6.87 23.78
C PRO A 103 -3.00 -7.65 23.46
N GLN A 104 -2.53 -8.44 24.42
CA GLN A 104 -1.45 -9.40 24.17
C GLN A 104 -1.92 -10.45 23.17
N GLY A 105 -1.17 -10.64 22.07
CA GLY A 105 -1.45 -11.64 21.04
C GLY A 105 -2.14 -11.12 19.77
N LEU A 106 -1.97 -9.83 19.45
CA LEU A 106 -2.40 -9.22 18.18
C LEU A 106 -1.73 -9.87 16.96
#